data_AF-A0A9C8ZPB3-F1
#
_entry.id   AF-A0A9C8ZPB3-F1
#
_cell.length_a   1.000
_cell.length_b   1.000
_cell.length_c   1.000
_cell.angle_alpha   90.00
_cell.angle_beta   90.00
_cell.angle_gamma   90.00
#
_symmetry.space_group_name_H-M   'P 1'
#
loop_
_entity.id
_entity.type
_entity.pdbx_description
1 polymer ?
#
loop_
_entity_poly.entity_id
_entity_poly.type
_entity_poly.pdbx_seq_one_letter_code
_entity_poly.pdbx_strand_id
1 'polypeptide(L)' 'MYGILRDRLPPEARGEITLTLKGDASVADVAAWLRQMGVKMALEFAVNGEVVDGDRPLSDGDRVEIFSPVAGG' A
#
# COMPACT_ATOMS: atom_id res chain seq x y z
N MET A 1 -2.51 3.68 -9.60
CA MET A 1 -2.31 2.24 -9.35
C MET A 1 -2.61 1.43 -10.61
N TYR A 2 -1.64 0.64 -11.11
CA TYR A 2 -1.74 -0.17 -12.34
C TYR A 2 -1.83 -1.68 -12.00
N GLY A 3 -2.72 -2.42 -12.67
CA GLY A 3 -2.72 -3.90 -12.69
C GLY A 3 -3.56 -4.66 -11.63
N ILE A 4 -3.28 -5.97 -11.53
CA ILE A 4 -4.00 -7.08 -10.84
C ILE A 4 -4.43 -6.78 -9.39
N LEU A 5 -3.79 -5.81 -8.73
CA LEU A 5 -4.20 -5.34 -7.40
C LEU A 5 -5.61 -4.75 -7.38
N ARG A 6 -6.08 -4.19 -8.52
CA ARG A 6 -7.43 -3.61 -8.66
C ARG A 6 -8.56 -4.62 -8.46
N ASP A 7 -8.33 -5.89 -8.81
CA ASP A 7 -9.37 -6.93 -8.77
C ASP A 7 -9.43 -7.66 -7.42
N ARG A 8 -8.36 -7.57 -6.61
CA ARG A 8 -8.28 -8.20 -5.29
C ARG A 8 -8.54 -7.25 -4.12
N LEU A 9 -8.58 -5.95 -4.38
CA LEU A 9 -9.00 -4.97 -3.39
C LEU A 9 -10.53 -4.89 -3.34
N PRO A 10 -11.12 -4.62 -2.17
CA PRO A 10 -12.54 -4.29 -2.06
C PRO A 10 -12.90 -3.17 -3.07
N PRO A 11 -14.09 -3.19 -3.67
CA PRO A 11 -14.49 -2.17 -4.65
C PRO A 11 -14.34 -0.73 -4.14
N GLU A 12 -14.40 -0.52 -2.82
CA GLU A 12 -14.21 0.77 -2.15
C GLU A 12 -12.74 1.25 -2.15
N ALA A 13 -11.76 0.37 -2.40
CA ALA A 13 -10.33 0.66 -2.40
C ALA A 13 -9.72 0.63 -3.83
N ARG A 14 -10.56 0.63 -4.86
CA ARG A 14 -10.12 0.53 -6.27
C ARG A 14 -9.50 1.83 -6.76
N GLY A 15 -8.21 1.97 -6.56
CA GLY A 15 -7.35 2.95 -7.26
C GLY A 15 -6.81 4.07 -6.38
N GLU A 16 -7.55 4.44 -5.33
CA GLU A 16 -7.15 5.41 -4.30
C GLU A 16 -7.98 5.14 -3.04
N ILE A 17 -7.35 5.16 -1.87
CA ILE A 17 -8.03 5.04 -0.57
C ILE A 17 -7.38 6.00 0.42
N THR A 18 -8.20 6.69 1.21
CA THR A 18 -7.74 7.46 2.37
C THR A 18 -7.81 6.55 3.59
N LEU A 19 -6.67 6.29 4.22
CA LEU A 19 -6.58 5.51 5.45
C LEU A 19 -6.39 6.45 6.63
N THR A 20 -7.26 6.36 7.63
CA THR A 20 -6.98 6.96 8.94
C THR A 20 -6.16 5.97 9.75
N LEU A 21 -4.87 6.27 9.88
CA LEU A 21 -3.94 5.46 10.66
C LEU A 21 -3.73 6.09 12.05
N LYS A 22 -3.22 5.30 13.00
CA LYS A 22 -2.79 5.83 14.31
C LYS A 22 -1.55 6.72 14.12
N GLY A 23 -1.30 7.64 15.05
CA GLY A 23 -0.25 8.67 14.93
C GLY A 23 1.18 8.15 14.87
N ASP A 24 1.40 6.86 15.08
CA ASP A 24 2.67 6.14 15.01
C ASP A 24 2.72 5.10 13.89
N ALA A 25 1.79 5.16 12.94
CA ALA A 25 1.69 4.16 11.89
C ALA A 25 2.84 4.23 10.87
N SER A 26 3.15 3.07 10.33
CA SER A 26 4.22 2.84 9.36
C SER A 26 3.68 2.22 8.07
N VAL A 27 4.52 2.15 7.05
CA VAL A 27 4.23 1.41 5.81
C VAL A 27 3.91 -0.06 6.12
N ALA A 28 4.52 -0.65 7.14
CA ALA A 28 4.27 -2.02 7.58
C ALA A 28 2.83 -2.21 8.10
N ASP A 29 2.24 -1.20 8.73
CA ASP A 29 0.84 -1.24 9.16
C ASP A 29 -0.11 -1.25 7.97
N VAL A 30 0.19 -0.48 6.92
CA VAL A 30 -0.56 -0.51 5.66
C VAL A 30 -0.43 -1.89 5.00
N ALA A 31 0.78 -2.46 4.96
CA ALA A 31 1.01 -3.81 4.43
C ALA A 31 0.26 -4.88 5.24
N ALA A 32 0.25 -4.77 6.57
CA ALA A 32 -0.47 -5.69 7.45
C ALA A 32 -1.99 -5.60 7.24
N TRP A 33 -2.52 -4.38 7.09
CA TRP A 33 -3.94 -4.15 6.78
C TRP A 33 -4.34 -4.78 5.43
N LEU A 34 -3.53 -4.61 4.39
CA LEU A 34 -3.75 -5.27 3.08
C LEU A 34 -3.74 -6.80 3.19
N ARG A 35 -2.85 -7.37 4.00
CA ARG A 35 -2.81 -8.82 4.25
C ARG A 35 -4.09 -9.31 4.92
N GLN A 36 -4.65 -8.56 5.86
CA GLN A 36 -5.92 -8.89 6.51
C GLN A 36 -7.09 -8.92 5.51
N MET A 37 -7.04 -8.09 4.46
CA MET A 37 -8.01 -8.11 3.36
C MET A 37 -7.77 -9.23 2.34
N GLY A 38 -6.77 -10.09 2.54
CA GLY A 38 -6.50 -11.22 1.66
C GLY A 38 -5.49 -10.94 0.55
N VAL A 39 -4.78 -9.81 0.59
CA VAL A 39 -3.65 -9.54 -0.32
C VAL A 39 -2.43 -10.36 0.13
N LYS A 40 -2.16 -11.47 -0.57
CA LYS A 40 -1.08 -12.42 -0.24
C LYS A 40 0.18 -12.29 -1.10
N MET A 41 0.26 -11.28 -1.96
CA MET A 41 1.41 -11.07 -2.85
C MET A 41 2.44 -10.14 -2.22
N ALA A 42 3.67 -10.18 -2.72
CA ALA A 42 4.67 -9.18 -2.41
C ALA A 42 4.19 -7.81 -2.93
N LEU A 43 4.44 -6.77 -2.15
CA LEU A 43 4.07 -5.39 -2.45
C LEU A 43 5.29 -4.51 -2.23
N GLU A 44 5.46 -3.54 -3.12
CA GLU A 44 6.39 -2.43 -2.96
C GLU A 44 5.58 -1.17 -2.65
N PHE A 45 6.16 -0.31 -1.83
CA PHE A 45 5.51 0.91 -1.37
C PHE A 45 6.38 2.10 -1.74
N ALA A 46 5.75 3.17 -2.18
CA ALA A 46 6.38 4.47 -2.32
C ALA A 46 5.64 5.50 -1.48
N VAL A 47 6.38 6.38 -0.80
CA VAL A 47 5.84 7.51 -0.04
C VAL A 47 6.30 8.79 -0.73
N ASN A 48 5.34 9.60 -1.16
CA ASN A 48 5.58 10.84 -1.89
C ASN A 48 6.45 10.66 -3.15
N GLY A 49 6.28 9.52 -3.84
CA GLY A 49 6.99 9.18 -5.08
C GLY A 49 8.36 8.51 -4.89
N GLU A 50 8.80 8.28 -3.66
CA GLU A 50 10.06 7.58 -3.34
C GLU A 50 9.77 6.18 -2.81
N VAL A 51 10.43 5.15 -3.36
CA VAL A 51 10.31 3.76 -2.86
C VAL A 51 10.93 3.66 -1.49
N VAL A 52 10.22 3.04 -0.56
CA VAL A 52 10.59 2.99 0.85
C VAL A 52 10.46 1.60 1.42
N ASP A 53 11.24 1.33 2.46
CA ASP A 53 11.11 0.13 3.25
C ASP A 53 9.86 0.18 4.15
N GLY A 54 9.38 -1.00 4.54
CA GLY A 54 8.17 -1.16 5.34
C GLY A 54 8.21 -0.47 6.71
N ASP A 55 9.39 -0.24 7.26
CA ASP A 55 9.53 0.36 8.60
C ASP A 55 9.46 1.90 8.57
N ARG A 56 9.31 2.53 7.40
CA ARG A 56 9.20 4.00 7.31
C ARG A 56 7.92 4.47 8.01
N PRO A 57 8.02 5.40 8.98
CA PRO A 57 6.86 6.03 9.59
C PRO A 57 6.13 6.92 8.58
N LEU A 58 4.80 6.95 8.69
CA LEU A 58 3.92 7.77 7.86
C LEU A 58 3.50 9.03 8.62
N SER A 59 3.47 10.16 7.92
CA SER A 59 2.97 11.43 8.42
C SER A 59 1.61 11.77 7.83
N ASP A 60 0.87 12.61 8.53
CA ASP A 60 -0.38 13.14 7.97
C ASP A 60 -0.11 13.89 6.65
N GLY A 61 -0.93 13.62 5.65
CA GLY A 61 -0.76 14.14 4.28
C GLY A 61 0.23 13.37 3.40
N ASP A 62 0.91 12.33 3.89
CA ASP A 62 1.75 11.49 3.04
C ASP A 62 0.94 10.73 1.99
N ARG A 63 1.41 10.76 0.74
CA ARG A 63 0.84 9.97 -0.34
C ARG A 63 1.56 8.63 -0.42
N VAL A 64 0.85 7.56 -0.09
CA VAL A 64 1.36 6.19 -0.22
C VAL A 64 0.88 5.58 -1.53
N GLU A 65 1.82 5.14 -2.36
CA GLU A 65 1.58 4.39 -3.58
C GLU A 65 2.00 2.94 -3.39
N ILE A 66 1.22 2.02 -3.94
CA ILE A 66 1.37 0.58 -3.72
C ILE A 66 1.48 -0.10 -5.07
N PHE A 67 2.52 -0.89 -5.23
CA PHE A 67 2.85 -1.58 -6.47
C PHE A 67 2.99 -3.08 -6.20
N SER A 68 2.52 -3.91 -7.12
CA SER A 68 2.94 -5.30 -7.18
C SER A 68 4.24 -5.34 -7.96
N PRO A 69 5.29 -6.04 -7.48
CA PRO A 69 6.48 -6.23 -8.28
C PRO A 69 6.05 -6.87 -9.60
N VAL A 70 6.31 -6.16 -10.71
CA VAL A 70 6.02 -6.70 -12.03
C VAL A 70 7.01 -7.84 -12.23
N ALA A 71 6.54 -9.08 -12.22
CA ALA A 71 7.32 -10.20 -12.71
C ALA A 71 7.57 -9.95 -14.21
N GLY A 72 8.66 -9.25 -14.54
CA GLY A 72 9.15 -9.16 -15.90
C GLY A 72 9.46 -10.56 -16.39
N GLY A 73 8.91 -10.92 -17.55
CA GLY A 73 9.23 -12.16 -18.25
C GLY A 73 10.63 -12.19 -18.84
#